data_AF-A0A537KWF0-F1
#
_entry.id   AF-A0A537KWF0-F1
#
_cell.length_a   1.000
_cell.length_b   1.000
_cell.length_c   1.000
_cell.angle_alpha   90.00
_cell.angle_beta   90.00
_cell.angle_gamma   90.00
#
_symmetry.space_group_name_H-M   'P 1'
#
loop_
_entity.id
_entity.type
_entity.pdbx_description
1 polymer ?
#
loop_
_entity_poly.entity_id
_entity_poly.type
_entity_poly.pdbx_seq_one_letter_code
_entity_poly.pdbx_strand_id
1 'polypeptide(L)'
;MNTVQEFLQEARHDRRLRRTTHHYISDMIEFYGREKVFEGIYGMEKQMEAIISFFRGHSMSMERRLLLLVGPQGSGKSMTVDHLKRKLEEYSHTADGAVYAIVGCPFHQHPFDVVPLDAREDGGVYWHEEAVPCPVCDRLTARHGGWKRLPVERVYISARDKIGVAKHTPTDLRREDITNFVGNINFAMLKERGSTFDPEAYDFEGKIIWANRGILDWTEVFKSRRQLLSLLLELIQSKRIDLASFPTVHVDEVVIGHSNYPEYQVFVSEDIMEPLRGRIHKIDFPYNVDLEGEKKIYKTLVERANRIRGEERHVPGDVYELAARYALKTREESQGLRGLSPRFFE
;
A
#
# COMPACT_ATOMS: atom_id res chain seq x y z
N MET A 1 2.68 2.24 27.21
CA MET A 1 1.23 2.34 26.92
C MET A 1 0.72 0.94 26.77
N ASN A 2 -0.15 0.51 27.68
CA ASN A 2 -0.65 -0.86 27.75
C ASN A 2 -2.15 -0.94 27.43
N THR A 3 -2.87 0.17 27.47
CA THR A 3 -4.32 0.23 27.23
C THR A 3 -4.71 1.31 26.22
N VAL A 4 -5.90 1.20 25.63
CA VAL A 4 -6.45 2.22 24.73
C VAL A 4 -6.62 3.57 25.44
N GLN A 5 -6.99 3.58 26.72
CA GLN A 5 -7.10 4.84 27.47
C GLN A 5 -5.74 5.54 27.63
N GLU A 6 -4.69 4.81 27.99
CA GLU A 6 -3.33 5.35 28.05
C GLU A 6 -2.86 5.83 26.68
N PHE A 7 -3.14 5.05 25.62
CA PHE A 7 -2.82 5.44 24.26
C PHE A 7 -3.51 6.74 23.85
N LEU A 8 -4.80 6.89 24.15
CA LEU A 8 -5.56 8.10 23.86
C LEU A 8 -5.00 9.32 24.62
N GLN A 9 -4.55 9.14 25.86
CA GLN A 9 -3.91 10.20 26.63
C GLN A 9 -2.58 10.62 26.02
N GLU A 10 -1.72 9.66 25.68
CA GLU A 10 -0.41 9.94 25.07
C GLU A 10 -0.58 10.60 23.70
N ALA A 11 -1.55 10.16 22.90
CA ALA A 11 -1.81 10.71 21.57
C ALA A 11 -2.24 12.19 21.60
N ARG A 12 -2.68 12.73 22.74
CA ARG A 12 -2.91 14.18 22.89
C ARG A 12 -1.60 14.96 22.78
N HIS A 13 -0.50 14.39 23.28
CA HIS A 13 0.81 15.01 23.32
C HIS A 13 1.68 14.61 22.12
N ASP A 14 1.61 13.36 21.68
CA ASP A 14 2.34 12.88 20.50
C ASP A 14 1.44 12.83 19.25
N ARG A 15 1.74 13.70 18.28
CA ARG A 15 1.03 13.73 16.99
C ARG A 15 1.26 12.48 16.15
N ARG A 16 2.36 11.75 16.39
CA ARG A 16 2.71 10.53 15.62
C ARG A 16 1.75 9.38 15.88
N LEU A 17 1.13 9.33 17.06
CA LEU A 17 0.11 8.34 17.40
C LEU A 17 -1.26 8.63 16.75
N ARG A 18 -1.42 9.79 16.11
CA ARG A 18 -2.66 10.21 15.44
C ARG A 18 -2.60 10.09 13.92
N ARG A 19 -1.53 9.51 13.38
CA ARG A 19 -1.30 9.45 11.94
C ARG A 19 -2.22 8.40 11.31
N THR A 20 -2.90 8.83 10.24
CA THR A 20 -3.46 7.89 9.27
C THR A 20 -2.33 7.26 8.47
N THR A 21 -2.61 6.18 7.74
CA THR A 21 -1.61 5.49 6.93
C THR A 21 -0.97 6.40 5.88
N HIS A 22 -1.73 7.33 5.29
CA HIS A 22 -1.18 8.35 4.37
C HIS A 22 -0.14 9.25 5.06
N HIS A 23 -0.47 9.79 6.24
CA HIS A 23 0.46 10.63 7.01
C HIS A 23 1.67 9.83 7.48
N TYR A 24 1.48 8.57 7.87
CA TYR A 24 2.57 7.69 8.29
C TYR A 24 3.57 7.43 7.15
N ILE A 25 3.08 7.22 5.92
CA ILE A 25 3.95 7.09 4.73
C ILE A 25 4.63 8.42 4.40
N SER A 26 3.94 9.56 4.50
CA SER A 26 4.55 10.89 4.31
C SER A 26 5.68 11.15 5.31
N ASP A 27 5.45 10.87 6.58
CA ASP A 27 6.46 11.00 7.65
C ASP A 27 7.66 10.08 7.40
N MET A 28 7.42 8.84 6.95
CA MET A 28 8.49 7.91 6.57
C MET A 28 9.36 8.49 5.45
N ILE A 29 8.73 9.10 4.44
CA ILE A 29 9.43 9.72 3.32
C ILE A 29 10.29 10.89 3.79
N GLU A 30 9.76 11.70 4.71
CA GLU A 30 10.50 12.83 5.31
C GLU A 30 11.65 12.36 6.20
N PHE A 31 11.43 11.30 6.99
CA PHE A 31 12.42 10.72 7.88
C PHE A 31 13.66 10.20 7.13
N TYR A 32 13.46 9.45 6.05
CA TYR A 32 14.57 8.92 5.25
C TYR A 32 15.12 9.90 4.23
N GLY A 33 14.28 10.82 3.75
CA GLY A 33 14.58 11.68 2.62
C GLY A 33 14.44 10.96 1.27
N ARG A 34 14.17 11.75 0.23
CA ARG A 34 13.89 11.29 -1.15
C ARG A 34 14.91 10.26 -1.66
N GLU A 35 16.20 10.53 -1.48
CA GLU A 35 17.27 9.70 -2.06
C GLU A 35 17.29 8.28 -1.51
N LYS A 36 17.04 8.11 -0.21
CA LYS A 36 16.98 6.79 0.42
C LYS A 36 15.68 6.06 0.12
N VAL A 37 14.57 6.79 0.00
CA VAL A 37 13.26 6.20 -0.32
C VAL A 37 13.25 5.63 -1.73
N PHE A 38 13.80 6.39 -2.69
CA PHE A 38 13.83 6.03 -4.10
C PHE A 38 15.20 5.54 -4.56
N GLU A 39 15.98 4.94 -3.64
CA GLU A 39 17.29 4.37 -3.94
C GLU A 39 17.20 3.40 -5.13
N GLY A 40 18.11 3.52 -6.10
CA GLY A 40 18.10 2.69 -7.30
C GLY A 40 17.10 3.11 -8.39
N ILE A 41 16.27 4.13 -8.14
CA ILE A 41 15.45 4.78 -9.18
C ILE A 41 16.21 6.01 -9.67
N TYR A 42 16.62 6.00 -10.94
CA TYR A 42 17.45 7.06 -11.51
C TYR A 42 16.76 7.72 -12.71
N GLY A 43 16.88 9.05 -12.85
CA GLY A 43 16.35 9.82 -13.98
C GLY A 43 14.82 9.96 -13.99
N MET A 44 14.17 9.72 -12.84
CA MET A 44 12.70 9.77 -12.69
C MET A 44 12.26 10.81 -11.65
N GLU A 45 12.95 11.96 -11.59
CA GLU A 45 12.77 12.98 -10.55
C GLU A 45 11.34 13.52 -10.53
N LYS A 46 10.72 13.70 -11.69
CA LYS A 46 9.33 14.15 -11.81
C LYS A 46 8.36 13.14 -11.20
N GLN A 47 8.58 11.85 -11.41
CA GLN A 47 7.75 10.78 -10.88
C GLN A 47 7.92 10.65 -9.37
N MET A 48 9.16 10.72 -8.88
CA MET A 48 9.46 10.72 -7.45
C MET A 48 8.76 11.90 -6.76
N GLU A 49 8.86 13.11 -7.30
CA GLU A 49 8.21 14.29 -6.73
C GLU A 49 6.68 14.18 -6.75
N ALA A 50 6.10 13.64 -7.82
CA ALA A 50 4.67 13.40 -7.90
C ALA A 50 4.19 12.39 -6.83
N ILE A 51 4.96 11.33 -6.54
CA ILE A 51 4.65 10.39 -5.47
C ILE A 51 4.72 11.08 -4.10
N ILE A 52 5.77 11.87 -3.85
CA ILE A 52 5.92 12.62 -2.59
C ILE A 52 4.74 13.60 -2.42
N SER A 53 4.40 14.32 -3.48
CA SER A 53 3.28 15.27 -3.50
C SER A 53 1.94 14.57 -3.23
N PHE A 54 1.73 13.37 -3.76
CA PHE A 54 0.54 12.56 -3.45
C PHE A 54 0.41 12.29 -1.94
N PHE A 55 1.48 11.89 -1.26
CA PHE A 55 1.44 11.61 0.18
C PHE A 55 1.36 12.86 1.04
N ARG A 56 2.02 13.97 0.65
CA ARG A 56 1.95 15.26 1.36
C ARG A 56 0.60 15.97 1.18
N GLY A 57 0.02 15.88 -0.01
CA GLY A 57 -1.19 16.59 -0.41
C GLY A 57 -2.49 16.04 0.21
N HIS A 58 -2.42 14.94 0.95
CA HIS A 58 -3.60 14.29 1.55
C HIS A 58 -4.30 15.13 2.63
N SER A 59 -3.72 16.26 3.04
CA SER A 59 -4.38 17.24 3.91
C SER A 59 -5.43 18.11 3.18
N MET A 60 -5.47 18.12 1.83
CA MET A 60 -6.28 19.08 1.07
C MET A 60 -7.48 18.51 0.29
N SER A 61 -7.63 17.19 0.12
CA SER A 61 -8.86 16.61 -0.46
C SER A 61 -8.99 15.10 -0.21
N MET A 62 -10.13 14.70 0.38
CA MET A 62 -10.56 13.30 0.60
C MET A 62 -10.92 12.55 -0.70
N GLU A 63 -10.82 13.18 -1.87
CA GLU A 63 -11.38 12.66 -3.11
C GLU A 63 -10.51 11.59 -3.79
N ARG A 64 -9.18 11.69 -3.76
CA ARG A 64 -8.27 10.75 -4.45
C ARG A 64 -7.53 9.87 -3.46
N ARG A 65 -7.79 8.55 -3.54
CA ARG A 65 -7.32 7.56 -2.55
C ARG A 65 -6.59 6.37 -3.17
N LEU A 66 -6.56 6.27 -4.51
CA LEU A 66 -5.78 5.28 -5.26
C LEU A 66 -4.61 5.97 -5.99
N LEU A 67 -3.37 5.63 -5.64
CA LEU A 67 -2.19 6.03 -6.42
C LEU A 67 -2.01 5.05 -7.58
N LEU A 68 -2.07 5.52 -8.83
CA LEU A 68 -1.93 4.65 -10.01
C LEU A 68 -0.67 4.99 -10.78
N LEU A 69 0.26 4.03 -10.88
CA LEU A 69 1.46 4.14 -11.70
C LEU A 69 1.21 3.53 -13.09
N VAL A 70 1.28 4.35 -14.13
CA VAL A 70 0.99 3.91 -15.52
C VAL A 70 2.24 4.04 -16.38
N GLY A 71 2.71 2.94 -16.97
CA GLY A 71 3.92 2.97 -17.79
C GLY A 71 4.23 1.65 -18.50
N PRO A 72 5.22 1.59 -19.39
CA PRO A 72 5.59 0.35 -20.07
C PRO A 72 6.24 -0.66 -19.11
N GLN A 73 6.36 -1.92 -19.53
CA GLN A 73 6.94 -2.96 -18.70
C GLN A 73 8.44 -2.70 -18.46
N GLY A 74 8.89 -2.81 -17.21
CA GLY A 74 10.29 -2.52 -16.86
C GLY A 74 10.60 -1.03 -16.65
N SER A 75 9.60 -0.15 -16.59
CA SER A 75 9.80 1.28 -16.25
C SER A 75 10.02 1.59 -14.76
N GLY A 76 10.30 0.59 -13.92
CA GLY A 76 10.60 0.81 -12.51
C GLY A 76 9.40 0.98 -11.55
N LYS A 77 8.16 0.83 -12.02
CA LYS A 77 6.93 0.93 -11.18
C LYS A 77 6.96 0.03 -9.94
N SER A 78 7.06 -1.29 -10.16
CA SER A 78 7.06 -2.27 -9.07
C SER A 78 8.27 -2.09 -8.15
N MET A 79 9.44 -1.79 -8.73
CA MET A 79 10.64 -1.49 -7.94
C MET A 79 10.41 -0.31 -7.00
N THR A 80 9.80 0.77 -7.48
CA THR A 80 9.47 1.96 -6.67
C THR A 80 8.57 1.59 -5.48
N VAL A 81 7.51 0.80 -5.72
CA VAL A 81 6.60 0.35 -4.66
C VAL A 81 7.27 -0.64 -3.71
N ASP A 82 8.13 -1.52 -4.20
CA ASP A 82 8.92 -2.43 -3.37
C ASP A 82 9.93 -1.68 -2.47
N HIS A 83 10.48 -0.55 -2.92
CA HIS A 83 11.28 0.33 -2.07
C HIS A 83 10.42 1.03 -0.99
N LEU A 84 9.25 1.57 -1.36
CA LEU A 84 8.32 2.17 -0.40
C LEU A 84 7.92 1.18 0.70
N LYS A 85 7.54 -0.05 0.34
CA LYS A 85 7.16 -1.10 1.30
C LYS A 85 8.32 -1.46 2.24
N ARG A 86 9.54 -1.61 1.71
CA ARG A 86 10.73 -1.88 2.55
C ARG A 86 11.02 -0.74 3.51
N LYS A 87 10.98 0.51 3.05
CA LYS A 87 11.19 1.66 3.93
C LYS A 87 10.08 1.85 4.95
N LEU A 88 8.86 1.47 4.61
CA LEU A 88 7.74 1.44 5.55
C LEU A 88 7.95 0.43 6.68
N GLU A 89 8.39 -0.79 6.33
CA GLU A 89 8.79 -1.84 7.27
C GLU A 89 9.95 -1.37 8.17
N GLU A 90 11.06 -0.91 7.59
CA GLU A 90 12.20 -0.36 8.34
C GLU A 90 11.79 0.80 9.26
N TYR A 91 10.94 1.72 8.79
CA TYR A 91 10.45 2.84 9.59
C TYR A 91 9.69 2.38 10.83
N SER A 92 8.90 1.30 10.71
CA SER A 92 8.10 0.78 11.84
C SER A 92 8.94 0.28 13.02
N HIS A 93 10.21 -0.04 12.78
CA HIS A 93 11.18 -0.43 13.81
C HIS A 93 11.85 0.76 14.51
N THR A 94 11.71 1.98 13.99
CA THR A 94 12.25 3.20 14.61
C THR A 94 11.35 3.69 15.75
N ALA A 95 11.86 4.57 16.62
CA ALA A 95 11.01 5.20 17.63
C ALA A 95 9.92 6.11 16.98
N ASP A 96 10.31 6.86 15.94
CA ASP A 96 9.44 7.80 15.24
C ASP A 96 8.35 7.11 14.42
N GLY A 97 8.61 5.89 13.94
CA GLY A 97 7.66 5.06 13.20
C GLY A 97 6.89 4.08 14.08
N ALA A 98 6.81 4.26 15.40
CA ALA A 98 6.01 3.36 16.23
C ALA A 98 4.54 3.32 15.79
N VAL A 99 4.02 2.11 15.55
CA VAL A 99 2.61 1.83 15.23
C VAL A 99 2.05 0.92 16.32
N TYR A 100 0.82 1.17 16.73
CA TYR A 100 0.14 0.40 17.76
C TYR A 100 -1.18 -0.16 17.23
N ALA A 101 -1.57 -1.31 17.77
CA ALA A 101 -2.82 -1.99 17.46
C ALA A 101 -3.48 -2.57 18.72
N ILE A 102 -4.75 -2.91 18.62
CA ILE A 102 -5.47 -3.68 19.65
C ILE A 102 -4.89 -5.10 19.71
N VAL A 103 -4.54 -5.56 20.92
CA VAL A 103 -3.99 -6.91 21.12
C VAL A 103 -5.01 -7.98 20.69
N GLY A 104 -4.55 -8.94 19.89
CA GLY A 104 -5.39 -10.04 19.39
C GLY A 104 -6.35 -9.65 18.27
N CYS A 105 -6.25 -8.44 17.71
CA CYS A 105 -7.01 -8.03 16.54
C CYS A 105 -6.39 -8.60 15.25
N PRO A 106 -7.12 -9.40 14.44
CA PRO A 106 -6.56 -9.95 13.20
C PRO A 106 -6.36 -8.89 12.11
N PHE A 107 -7.00 -7.73 12.25
CA PHE A 107 -6.87 -6.59 11.34
C PHE A 107 -5.74 -5.64 11.74
N HIS A 108 -5.11 -5.83 12.90
CA HIS A 108 -4.19 -4.86 13.49
C HIS A 108 -4.82 -3.45 13.59
N GLN A 109 -6.09 -3.38 14.00
CA GLN A 109 -6.85 -2.14 14.06
C GLN A 109 -6.20 -1.10 14.96
N HIS A 110 -6.34 0.16 14.55
CA HIS A 110 -5.86 1.27 15.33
C HIS A 110 -6.60 1.34 16.66
N PRO A 111 -5.95 1.76 17.76
CA PRO A 111 -6.65 1.96 19.03
C PRO A 111 -7.85 2.91 18.92
N PHE A 112 -7.84 3.88 17.99
CA PHE A 112 -8.99 4.77 17.78
C PHE A 112 -10.19 4.13 17.09
N ASP A 113 -10.05 2.95 16.47
CA ASP A 113 -11.17 2.25 15.83
C ASP A 113 -12.18 1.71 16.85
N VAL A 114 -11.78 1.53 18.11
CA VAL A 114 -12.64 1.11 19.22
C VAL A 114 -13.08 2.27 20.12
N VAL A 115 -12.59 3.49 19.90
CA VAL A 115 -12.92 4.66 20.73
C VAL A 115 -14.20 5.32 20.18
N PRO A 116 -15.26 5.46 21.00
CA PRO A 116 -16.47 6.20 20.64
C PRO A 116 -16.18 7.63 20.17
N LEU A 117 -17.05 8.18 19.33
CA LEU A 117 -16.84 9.49 18.71
C LEU A 117 -16.73 10.62 19.74
N ASP A 118 -17.63 10.66 20.72
CA ASP A 118 -17.63 11.61 21.83
C ASP A 118 -16.30 11.61 22.60
N ALA A 119 -15.77 10.42 22.90
CA ALA A 119 -14.48 10.29 23.58
C ALA A 119 -13.28 10.73 22.72
N ARG A 120 -13.37 10.62 21.39
CA ARG A 120 -12.35 11.14 20.46
C ARG A 120 -12.40 12.66 20.39
N GLU A 121 -13.60 13.24 20.31
CA GLU A 121 -13.84 14.68 20.29
C GLU A 121 -13.38 15.35 21.59
N ASP A 122 -13.74 14.79 22.76
CA ASP A 122 -13.23 15.21 24.08
C ASP A 122 -11.70 15.10 24.18
N GLY A 123 -11.12 14.19 23.39
CA GLY A 123 -9.68 14.02 23.23
C GLY A 123 -8.99 15.06 22.36
N GLY A 124 -9.74 15.87 21.60
CA GLY A 124 -9.17 16.71 20.55
C GLY A 124 -8.47 15.89 19.47
N VAL A 125 -8.91 14.65 19.26
CA VAL A 125 -8.31 13.72 18.30
C VAL A 125 -9.26 13.51 17.14
N TYR A 126 -8.84 13.97 15.97
CA TYR A 126 -9.49 13.57 14.73
C TYR A 126 -9.07 12.15 14.35
N TRP A 127 -10.06 11.33 14.01
CA TRP A 127 -9.87 10.00 13.39
C TRP A 127 -10.96 9.80 12.34
N HIS A 128 -10.84 8.74 11.54
CA HIS A 128 -11.83 8.41 10.51
C HIS A 128 -13.25 8.34 11.08
N GLU A 129 -14.20 9.05 10.45
CA GLU A 129 -15.63 8.93 10.75
C GLU A 129 -16.12 7.52 10.44
N GLU A 130 -15.44 6.86 9.49
CA GLU A 130 -15.76 5.53 9.05
C GLU A 130 -15.32 4.44 10.05
N ALA A 131 -14.61 4.82 11.13
CA ALA A 131 -14.06 3.93 12.14
C ALA A 131 -15.12 3.06 12.81
N VAL A 132 -15.07 1.77 12.51
CA VAL A 132 -15.89 0.72 13.10
C VAL A 132 -14.97 -0.44 13.50
N PRO A 133 -15.04 -0.94 14.75
CA PRO A 133 -14.21 -2.04 15.19
C PRO A 133 -14.58 -3.32 14.46
N CYS A 134 -13.58 -4.18 14.22
CA CYS A 134 -13.82 -5.50 13.66
C CYS A 134 -14.57 -6.39 14.67
N PRO A 135 -15.21 -7.48 14.22
CA PRO A 135 -16.00 -8.35 15.11
C PRO A 135 -15.22 -8.89 16.31
N VAL A 136 -13.91 -9.12 16.15
CA VAL A 136 -13.03 -9.57 17.24
C VAL A 136 -12.81 -8.46 18.26
N CYS A 137 -12.51 -7.24 17.81
CA CYS A 137 -12.34 -6.08 18.69
C CYS A 137 -13.62 -5.75 19.45
N ASP A 138 -14.78 -5.82 18.80
CA ASP A 138 -16.07 -5.58 19.46
C ASP A 138 -16.31 -6.58 20.61
N ARG A 139 -16.07 -7.88 20.35
CA ARG A 139 -16.12 -8.93 21.37
C ARG A 139 -15.10 -8.71 22.49
N LEU A 140 -13.86 -8.34 22.16
CA LEU A 140 -12.82 -8.02 23.15
C LEU A 140 -13.24 -6.83 24.02
N THR A 141 -13.85 -5.81 23.42
CA THR A 141 -14.35 -4.62 24.12
C THR A 141 -15.33 -5.02 25.21
N ALA A 142 -16.30 -5.88 24.88
CA ALA A 142 -17.27 -6.39 25.84
C ALA A 142 -16.60 -7.23 26.95
N ARG A 143 -15.67 -8.13 26.59
CA ARG A 143 -14.95 -9.00 27.55
C ARG A 143 -14.09 -8.22 28.56
N HIS A 144 -13.46 -7.13 28.13
CA HIS A 144 -12.61 -6.28 28.98
C HIS A 144 -13.39 -5.22 29.77
N GLY A 145 -14.72 -5.18 29.66
CA GLY A 145 -15.58 -4.22 30.37
C GLY A 145 -15.51 -2.80 29.78
N GLY A 146 -15.24 -2.68 28.48
CA GLY A 146 -15.24 -1.42 27.74
C GLY A 146 -13.91 -1.09 27.08
N TRP A 147 -13.95 -0.17 26.12
CA TRP A 147 -12.83 0.15 25.23
C TRP A 147 -11.60 0.67 25.98
N LYS A 148 -11.80 1.40 27.09
CA LYS A 148 -10.73 2.03 27.88
C LYS A 148 -9.67 1.04 28.38
N ARG A 149 -10.09 -0.20 28.69
CA ARG A 149 -9.26 -1.25 29.28
C ARG A 149 -8.70 -2.22 28.25
N LEU A 150 -9.04 -2.06 26.97
CA LEU A 150 -8.53 -2.92 25.92
C LEU A 150 -7.00 -2.81 25.86
N PRO A 151 -6.30 -3.95 25.85
CA PRO A 151 -4.86 -3.96 25.73
C PRO A 151 -4.41 -3.49 24.34
N VAL A 152 -3.31 -2.75 24.32
CA VAL A 152 -2.67 -2.22 23.10
C VAL A 152 -1.24 -2.72 23.04
N GLU A 153 -0.79 -3.12 21.85
CA GLU A 153 0.59 -3.52 21.59
C GLU A 153 1.21 -2.73 20.44
N ARG A 154 2.53 -2.64 20.47
CA ARG A 154 3.29 -2.13 19.33
C ARG A 154 3.36 -3.22 18.26
N VAL A 155 3.00 -2.87 17.04
CA VAL A 155 3.11 -3.76 15.87
C VAL A 155 4.20 -3.27 14.94
N TYR A 156 4.83 -4.21 14.24
CA TYR A 156 5.85 -3.94 13.24
C TYR A 156 5.28 -4.32 11.87
N ILE A 157 5.42 -3.41 10.92
CA ILE A 157 5.00 -3.68 9.54
C ILE A 157 5.93 -4.74 8.99
N SER A 158 5.37 -5.80 8.41
CA SER A 158 6.13 -6.95 7.91
C SER A 158 5.39 -7.55 6.73
N ALA A 159 6.03 -7.50 5.56
CA ALA A 159 5.47 -8.18 4.39
C ALA A 159 5.48 -9.72 4.56
N ARG A 160 6.44 -10.25 5.33
CA ARG A 160 6.56 -11.69 5.61
C ARG A 160 5.42 -12.18 6.49
N ASP A 161 5.11 -11.43 7.55
CA ASP A 161 4.11 -11.81 8.55
C ASP A 161 2.72 -11.26 8.21
N LYS A 162 2.57 -10.64 7.02
CA LYS A 162 1.32 -10.11 6.49
C LYS A 162 0.72 -9.00 7.36
N ILE A 163 1.57 -8.07 7.80
CA ILE A 163 1.20 -6.93 8.64
C ILE A 163 1.51 -5.63 7.90
N GLY A 164 0.48 -4.85 7.55
CA GLY A 164 0.59 -3.56 6.88
C GLY A 164 1.07 -3.62 5.43
N VAL A 165 1.31 -4.80 4.86
CA VAL A 165 1.75 -4.93 3.47
C VAL A 165 1.12 -6.16 2.83
N ALA A 166 0.47 -5.95 1.69
CA ALA A 166 0.06 -7.03 0.81
C ALA A 166 0.34 -6.69 -0.66
N LYS A 167 0.56 -7.73 -1.45
CA LYS A 167 0.68 -7.62 -2.91
C LYS A 167 -0.34 -8.51 -3.58
N HIS A 168 -0.98 -7.97 -4.62
CA HIS A 168 -1.82 -8.72 -5.51
C HIS A 168 -1.38 -8.53 -6.95
N THR A 169 -1.35 -9.63 -7.69
CA THR A 169 -1.18 -9.66 -9.13
C THR A 169 -2.26 -10.59 -9.67
N PRO A 170 -3.13 -10.13 -10.57
CA PRO A 170 -4.11 -10.98 -11.23
C PRO A 170 -3.40 -12.10 -11.97
N THR A 171 -3.63 -13.34 -11.53
CA THR A 171 -3.03 -14.55 -12.13
C THR A 171 -4.05 -15.35 -12.93
N ASP A 172 -5.31 -15.37 -12.49
CA ASP A 172 -6.41 -16.05 -13.18
C ASP A 172 -7.69 -15.21 -13.17
N LEU A 173 -7.94 -14.54 -14.30
CA LEU A 173 -9.10 -13.67 -14.51
C LEU A 173 -10.44 -14.44 -14.47
N ARG A 174 -10.42 -15.77 -14.41
CA ARG A 174 -11.60 -16.64 -14.38
C ARG A 174 -11.86 -17.29 -13.02
N ARG A 175 -10.94 -17.22 -12.05
CA ARG A 175 -11.11 -17.90 -10.75
C ARG A 175 -10.86 -17.03 -9.54
N GLU A 176 -10.42 -15.79 -9.70
CA GLU A 176 -10.23 -14.89 -8.57
C GLU A 176 -11.55 -14.50 -7.92
N ASP A 177 -11.59 -14.65 -6.60
CA ASP A 177 -12.75 -14.47 -5.74
C ASP A 177 -12.47 -13.38 -4.69
N ILE A 178 -13.54 -12.69 -4.26
CA ILE A 178 -13.52 -11.64 -3.24
C ILE A 178 -12.96 -12.16 -1.91
N THR A 179 -13.18 -13.44 -1.59
CA THR A 179 -12.70 -14.09 -0.37
C THR A 179 -11.17 -14.00 -0.19
N ASN A 180 -10.40 -13.92 -1.28
CA ASN A 180 -8.94 -13.71 -1.20
C ASN A 180 -8.53 -12.33 -0.66
N PHE A 181 -9.49 -11.40 -0.54
CA PHE A 181 -9.26 -10.02 -0.10
C PHE A 181 -9.84 -9.76 1.28
N VAL A 182 -11.01 -10.34 1.57
CA VAL A 182 -11.79 -10.06 2.79
C VAL A 182 -11.89 -11.26 3.75
N GLY A 183 -11.41 -12.43 3.36
CA GLY A 183 -11.57 -13.67 4.13
C GLY A 183 -12.86 -14.43 3.80
N ASN A 184 -13.14 -15.50 4.54
CA ASN A 184 -14.33 -16.32 4.35
C ASN A 184 -14.83 -16.97 5.65
N ILE A 185 -16.03 -17.55 5.58
CA ILE A 185 -16.57 -18.34 6.69
C ILE A 185 -15.89 -19.70 6.70
N ASN A 186 -15.37 -20.11 7.86
CA ASN A 186 -14.82 -21.43 8.06
C ASN A 186 -15.96 -22.41 8.41
N PHE A 187 -16.45 -23.15 7.42
CA PHE A 187 -17.55 -24.09 7.58
C PHE A 187 -17.27 -25.23 8.57
N ALA A 188 -16.00 -25.58 8.82
CA ALA A 188 -15.66 -26.59 9.82
C ALA A 188 -15.90 -26.05 11.24
N MET A 189 -15.38 -24.86 11.53
CA MET A 189 -15.61 -24.16 12.79
C MET A 189 -17.09 -23.79 12.99
N LEU A 190 -17.80 -23.47 11.90
CA LEU A 190 -19.24 -23.20 11.94
C LEU A 190 -20.04 -24.39 12.50
N LYS A 191 -19.66 -25.64 12.17
CA LYS A 191 -20.35 -26.83 12.70
C LYS A 191 -20.16 -26.99 14.21
N GLU A 192 -19.03 -26.55 14.74
CA GLU A 192 -18.73 -26.61 16.17
C GLU A 192 -19.38 -25.46 16.95
N ARG A 193 -19.40 -24.25 16.37
CA ARG A 193 -19.90 -23.03 17.02
C ARG A 193 -21.39 -22.78 16.81
N GLY A 194 -21.96 -23.32 15.73
CA GLY A 194 -23.40 -23.24 15.43
C GLY A 194 -23.91 -21.88 14.95
N SER A 195 -23.04 -20.89 14.72
CA SER A 195 -23.44 -19.55 14.27
C SER A 195 -22.45 -18.93 13.28
N THR A 196 -22.96 -18.38 12.18
CA THR A 196 -22.16 -17.61 11.20
C THR A 196 -21.74 -16.23 11.71
N PHE A 197 -22.31 -15.78 12.83
CA PHE A 197 -21.97 -14.51 13.49
C PHE A 197 -20.88 -14.67 14.57
N ASP A 198 -20.25 -15.84 14.68
CA ASP A 198 -19.13 -16.03 15.59
C ASP A 198 -17.81 -15.67 14.88
N PRO A 199 -17.07 -14.61 15.28
CA PRO A 199 -15.76 -14.30 14.72
C PRO A 199 -14.76 -15.46 14.74
N GLU A 200 -14.87 -16.40 15.69
CA GLU A 200 -13.98 -17.58 15.73
C GLU A 200 -14.31 -18.60 14.61
N ALA A 201 -15.49 -18.50 13.98
CA ALA A 201 -15.87 -19.27 12.80
C ALA A 201 -15.56 -18.55 11.47
N TYR A 202 -14.85 -17.42 11.52
CA TYR A 202 -14.45 -16.66 10.33
C TYR A 202 -12.92 -16.73 10.16
N ASP A 203 -12.48 -16.97 8.93
CA ASP A 203 -11.07 -16.92 8.56
C ASP A 203 -10.73 -15.51 8.06
N PHE A 204 -10.02 -14.74 8.89
CA PHE A 204 -9.61 -13.36 8.60
C PHE A 204 -8.34 -13.30 7.74
N GLU A 205 -8.21 -14.22 6.79
CA GLU A 205 -7.14 -14.24 5.80
C GLU A 205 -7.55 -13.51 4.52
N GLY A 206 -7.07 -12.28 4.34
CA GLY A 206 -7.39 -11.50 3.15
C GLY A 206 -6.36 -10.39 2.89
N LYS A 207 -6.08 -10.11 1.61
CA LYS A 207 -5.07 -9.11 1.24
C LYS A 207 -5.36 -7.70 1.76
N ILE A 208 -6.63 -7.27 1.84
CA ILE A 208 -7.00 -5.97 2.41
C ILE A 208 -6.78 -5.99 3.93
N ILE A 209 -7.08 -7.11 4.58
CA ILE A 209 -6.84 -7.29 6.02
C ILE A 209 -5.34 -7.21 6.32
N TRP A 210 -4.51 -7.89 5.52
CA TRP A 210 -3.06 -7.90 5.67
C TRP A 210 -2.39 -6.56 5.36
N ALA A 211 -2.93 -5.79 4.42
CA ALA A 211 -2.40 -4.47 4.04
C ALA A 211 -2.89 -3.33 4.96
N ASN A 212 -3.89 -3.58 5.81
CA ASN A 212 -4.39 -2.58 6.75
C ASN A 212 -3.23 -1.97 7.56
N ARG A 213 -3.25 -0.65 7.73
CA ARG A 213 -2.17 0.17 8.33
C ARG A 213 -0.93 0.38 7.45
N GLY A 214 -0.97 0.00 6.17
CA GLY A 214 0.13 0.25 5.24
C GLY A 214 -0.28 0.24 3.77
N ILE A 215 0.34 -0.63 2.97
CA ILE A 215 0.28 -0.57 1.49
C ILE A 215 -0.32 -1.86 0.91
N LEU A 216 -1.38 -1.68 0.11
CA LEU A 216 -1.89 -2.68 -0.82
C LEU A 216 -1.33 -2.42 -2.22
N ASP A 217 -0.35 -3.22 -2.65
CA ASP A 217 0.26 -3.17 -3.99
C ASP A 217 -0.56 -4.02 -4.97
N TRP A 218 -1.30 -3.38 -5.87
CA TRP A 218 -2.16 -4.04 -6.85
C TRP A 218 -1.59 -3.91 -8.27
N THR A 219 -0.82 -4.91 -8.68
CA THR A 219 -0.18 -4.93 -9.99
C THR A 219 -1.19 -5.32 -11.08
N GLU A 220 -1.18 -4.66 -12.24
CA GLU A 220 -2.13 -4.87 -13.35
C GLU A 220 -3.61 -4.76 -12.93
N VAL A 221 -3.92 -3.73 -12.12
CA VAL A 221 -5.22 -3.59 -11.43
C VAL A 221 -6.43 -3.72 -12.35
N PHE A 222 -6.37 -3.17 -13.57
CA PHE A 222 -7.49 -3.19 -14.52
C PHE A 222 -7.73 -4.51 -15.23
N LYS A 223 -6.83 -5.50 -15.09
CA LYS A 223 -7.14 -6.87 -15.53
C LYS A 223 -8.11 -7.57 -14.57
N SER A 224 -8.23 -7.08 -13.33
CA SER A 224 -9.10 -7.66 -12.32
C SER A 224 -10.55 -7.68 -12.77
N ARG A 225 -11.30 -8.65 -12.24
CA ARG A 225 -12.73 -8.78 -12.49
C ARG A 225 -13.49 -7.55 -12.00
N ARG A 226 -14.64 -7.26 -12.64
CA ARG A 226 -15.54 -6.17 -12.24
C ARG A 226 -15.89 -6.17 -10.76
N GLN A 227 -16.18 -7.36 -10.20
CA GLN A 227 -16.47 -7.52 -8.76
C GLN A 227 -15.31 -7.04 -7.87
N LEU A 228 -14.06 -7.32 -8.25
CA LEU A 228 -12.87 -6.86 -7.50
C LEU A 228 -12.62 -5.36 -7.69
N LEU A 229 -12.92 -4.81 -8.86
CA LEU A 229 -12.86 -3.36 -9.09
C LEU A 229 -13.95 -2.61 -8.31
N SER A 230 -15.13 -3.21 -8.13
CA SER A 230 -16.18 -2.70 -7.24
C SER A 230 -15.75 -2.74 -5.78
N LEU A 231 -15.13 -3.84 -5.33
CA LEU A 231 -14.54 -3.92 -3.99
C LEU A 231 -13.46 -2.86 -3.78
N LEU A 232 -12.58 -2.67 -4.77
CA LEU A 232 -11.56 -1.62 -4.74
C LEU A 232 -12.19 -0.22 -4.66
N LEU A 233 -13.25 0.03 -5.42
CA LEU A 233 -13.96 1.31 -5.39
C LEU A 233 -14.54 1.59 -4.01
N GLU A 234 -15.17 0.59 -3.39
CA GLU A 234 -15.71 0.71 -2.04
C GLU A 234 -14.60 0.98 -1.03
N LEU A 235 -13.54 0.17 -1.04
CA LEU A 235 -12.38 0.31 -0.17
C LEU A 235 -11.81 1.74 -0.24
N ILE A 236 -11.57 2.26 -1.45
CA ILE A 236 -11.05 3.61 -1.59
C ILE A 236 -12.12 4.65 -1.23
N GLN A 237 -13.41 4.44 -1.42
CA GLN A 237 -14.41 5.47 -1.10
C GLN A 237 -14.75 5.58 0.38
N SER A 238 -14.88 4.45 1.07
CA SER A 238 -15.42 4.37 2.44
C SER A 238 -14.37 3.97 3.47
N LYS A 239 -13.18 3.50 3.06
CA LYS A 239 -12.22 2.87 3.98
C LYS A 239 -12.86 1.73 4.79
N ARG A 240 -13.83 1.05 4.20
CA ARG A 240 -14.54 -0.07 4.80
C ARG A 240 -14.51 -1.27 3.88
N ILE A 241 -14.57 -2.44 4.49
CA ILE A 241 -14.85 -3.68 3.78
C ILE A 241 -16.05 -4.38 4.38
N ASP A 242 -16.85 -4.98 3.50
CA ASP A 242 -17.91 -5.90 3.87
C ASP A 242 -17.34 -7.30 4.13
N LEU A 243 -17.71 -7.84 5.28
CA LEU A 243 -17.41 -9.20 5.67
C LEU A 243 -18.69 -10.04 5.60
N ALA A 244 -18.57 -11.30 5.20
CA ALA A 244 -19.73 -12.18 5.20
C ALA A 244 -20.25 -12.37 6.63
N SER A 245 -21.54 -12.08 6.86
CA SER A 245 -22.22 -12.21 8.16
C SER A 245 -21.78 -11.23 9.26
N PHE A 246 -20.99 -10.20 8.93
CA PHE A 246 -20.56 -9.18 9.89
C PHE A 246 -20.80 -7.75 9.38
N PRO A 247 -20.86 -6.76 10.28
CA PRO A 247 -20.85 -5.36 9.88
C PRO A 247 -19.59 -5.00 9.07
N THR A 248 -19.68 -3.88 8.36
CA THR A 248 -18.50 -3.27 7.73
C THR A 248 -17.40 -3.01 8.75
N VAL A 249 -16.16 -3.24 8.35
CA VAL A 249 -14.97 -3.01 9.18
C VAL A 249 -14.13 -1.90 8.59
N HIS A 250 -13.68 -0.97 9.44
CA HIS A 250 -12.76 0.09 9.01
C HIS A 250 -11.35 -0.46 8.73
N VAL A 251 -10.80 -0.05 7.59
CA VAL A 251 -9.43 -0.31 7.16
C VAL A 251 -8.79 0.99 6.68
N ASP A 252 -7.63 1.32 7.24
CA ASP A 252 -6.84 2.49 6.85
C ASP A 252 -5.58 2.04 6.11
N GLU A 253 -5.66 1.99 4.79
CA GLU A 253 -4.54 1.61 3.93
C GLU A 253 -4.43 2.52 2.71
N VAL A 254 -3.26 2.45 2.07
CA VAL A 254 -3.01 3.08 0.78
C VAL A 254 -2.97 2.01 -0.28
N VAL A 255 -3.82 2.16 -1.29
CA VAL A 255 -3.76 1.31 -2.47
C VAL A 255 -2.83 1.96 -3.50
N ILE A 256 -1.83 1.21 -3.96
CA ILE A 256 -0.96 1.59 -5.07
C ILE A 256 -1.19 0.60 -6.21
N GLY A 257 -1.82 1.08 -7.30
CA GLY A 257 -2.11 0.31 -8.49
C GLY A 257 -1.03 0.44 -9.55
N HIS A 258 -0.78 -0.63 -10.32
CA HIS A 258 0.02 -0.58 -11.54
C HIS A 258 -0.82 -0.87 -12.77
N SER A 259 -0.50 -0.19 -13.88
CA SER A 259 -1.06 -0.48 -15.20
C SER A 259 -0.04 -0.18 -16.31
N ASN A 260 -0.28 -0.72 -17.50
CA ASN A 260 0.34 -0.21 -18.72
C ASN A 260 -0.56 0.79 -19.45
N TYR A 261 -0.01 1.44 -20.48
CA TYR A 261 -0.73 2.46 -21.25
C TYR A 261 -1.94 1.89 -22.00
N PRO A 262 -1.83 0.80 -22.78
CA PRO A 262 -3.00 0.21 -23.45
C PRO A 262 -4.14 -0.13 -22.50
N GLU A 263 -3.86 -0.80 -21.38
CA GLU A 263 -4.85 -1.16 -20.37
C GLU A 263 -5.51 0.07 -19.76
N TYR A 264 -4.73 1.11 -19.45
CA TYR A 264 -5.27 2.35 -18.92
C TYR A 264 -6.19 3.05 -19.93
N GLN A 265 -5.87 3.03 -21.22
CA GLN A 265 -6.73 3.61 -22.25
C GLN A 265 -8.05 2.87 -22.38
N VAL A 266 -8.02 1.52 -22.34
CA VAL A 266 -9.24 0.71 -22.32
C VAL A 266 -10.08 1.06 -21.09
N PHE A 267 -9.47 1.08 -19.90
CA PHE A 267 -10.14 1.47 -18.67
C PHE A 267 -10.82 2.85 -18.75
N VAL A 268 -10.12 3.87 -19.29
CA VAL A 268 -10.67 5.22 -19.41
C VAL A 268 -11.89 5.28 -20.34
N SER A 269 -11.94 4.41 -21.35
CA SER A 269 -13.04 4.33 -22.32
C SER A 269 -14.30 3.60 -21.81
N GLU A 270 -14.22 2.89 -20.68
CA GLU A 270 -15.36 2.18 -20.11
C GLU A 270 -16.19 3.05 -19.15
N ASP A 271 -17.44 3.38 -19.53
CA ASP A 271 -18.33 4.24 -18.72
C ASP A 271 -18.64 3.67 -17.33
N ILE A 272 -18.72 2.33 -17.20
CA ILE A 272 -19.01 1.66 -15.93
C ILE A 272 -17.89 1.94 -14.89
N MET A 273 -16.69 2.30 -15.37
CA MET A 273 -15.52 2.58 -14.54
C MET A 273 -15.35 4.07 -14.18
N GLU A 274 -16.26 4.94 -14.62
CA GLU A 274 -16.25 6.38 -14.31
C GLU A 274 -16.11 6.68 -12.81
N PRO A 275 -16.82 5.99 -11.90
CA PRO A 275 -16.70 6.26 -10.47
C PRO A 275 -15.29 6.02 -9.90
N LEU A 276 -14.51 5.10 -10.50
CA LEU A 276 -13.15 4.81 -10.10
C LEU A 276 -12.17 5.86 -10.63
N ARG A 277 -12.41 6.41 -11.84
CA ARG A 277 -11.57 7.43 -12.46
C ARG A 277 -11.43 8.68 -11.60
N GLY A 278 -12.52 9.16 -11.00
CA GLY A 278 -12.49 10.34 -10.12
C GLY A 278 -11.64 10.16 -8.86
N ARG A 279 -11.38 8.90 -8.47
CA ARG A 279 -10.66 8.53 -7.23
C ARG A 279 -9.19 8.19 -7.45
N ILE A 280 -8.74 8.17 -8.71
CA ILE A 280 -7.37 7.83 -9.11
C ILE A 280 -6.49 9.08 -9.15
N HIS A 281 -5.34 9.01 -8.49
CA HIS A 281 -4.21 9.89 -8.72
C HIS A 281 -3.22 9.18 -9.66
N LYS A 282 -3.28 9.51 -10.95
CA LYS A 282 -2.42 8.90 -11.98
C LYS A 282 -1.04 9.57 -11.98
N ILE A 283 0.02 8.77 -11.99
CA ILE A 283 1.40 9.18 -12.29
C ILE A 283 1.91 8.41 -13.51
N ASP A 284 2.36 9.15 -14.52
CA ASP A 284 3.00 8.59 -15.71
C ASP A 284 4.44 8.15 -15.39
N PHE A 285 4.73 6.88 -15.66
CA PHE A 285 6.00 6.18 -15.42
C PHE A 285 6.61 5.71 -16.75
N PRO A 286 7.03 6.62 -17.65
CA PRO A 286 7.67 6.27 -18.92
C PRO A 286 9.04 5.61 -18.67
N TYR A 287 9.64 5.06 -19.72
CA TYR A 287 11.07 4.73 -19.66
C TYR A 287 11.91 5.99 -19.44
N ASN A 288 13.03 5.81 -18.73
CA ASN A 288 13.95 6.89 -18.45
C ASN A 288 14.50 7.52 -19.75
N VAL A 289 14.55 8.84 -19.80
CA VAL A 289 15.12 9.61 -20.92
C VAL A 289 16.33 10.45 -20.49
N ASP A 290 16.72 10.35 -19.22
CA ASP A 290 17.94 10.96 -18.68
C ASP A 290 19.14 10.03 -18.87
N LEU A 291 20.19 10.56 -19.53
CA LEU A 291 21.37 9.80 -19.90
C LEU A 291 22.15 9.30 -18.68
N GLU A 292 22.34 10.16 -17.68
CA GLU A 292 23.12 9.81 -16.49
C GLU A 292 22.35 8.81 -15.62
N GLY A 293 21.04 8.94 -15.53
CA GLY A 293 20.18 7.97 -14.87
C GLY A 293 20.24 6.60 -15.55
N GLU A 294 20.18 6.55 -16.87
CA GLU A 294 20.23 5.30 -17.62
C GLU A 294 21.59 4.59 -17.46
N LYS A 295 22.69 5.36 -17.50
CA LYS A 295 24.05 4.84 -17.21
C LYS A 295 24.12 4.21 -15.82
N LYS A 296 23.54 4.88 -14.81
CA LYS A 296 23.48 4.36 -13.43
C LYS A 296 22.65 3.08 -13.31
N ILE A 297 21.55 2.98 -14.05
CA ILE A 297 20.74 1.74 -14.11
C ILE A 297 21.62 0.58 -14.59
N TYR A 298 22.27 0.72 -15.74
CA TYR A 298 23.11 -0.36 -16.30
C TYR A 298 24.28 -0.72 -15.40
N LYS A 299 24.96 0.28 -14.84
CA LYS A 299 26.04 0.06 -13.87
C LYS A 299 25.55 -0.77 -12.68
N THR A 300 24.40 -0.40 -12.10
CA THR A 300 23.80 -1.11 -10.95
C THR A 300 23.42 -2.55 -11.32
N LEU A 301 22.89 -2.79 -12.53
CA LEU A 301 22.55 -4.13 -13.01
C LEU A 301 23.80 -5.02 -13.15
N VAL A 302 24.88 -4.50 -13.74
CA VAL A 302 26.15 -5.23 -13.90
C VAL A 302 26.78 -5.52 -12.53
N GLU A 303 26.84 -4.53 -11.64
CA GLU A 303 27.37 -4.73 -10.28
C GLU A 303 26.56 -5.77 -9.49
N ARG A 304 25.24 -5.78 -9.64
CA ARG A 304 24.38 -6.79 -9.04
C ARG A 304 24.63 -8.18 -9.63
N ALA A 305 24.76 -8.28 -10.95
CA ALA A 305 25.02 -9.55 -11.63
C ALA A 305 26.38 -10.13 -11.22
N ASN A 306 27.42 -9.30 -11.17
CA ASN A 306 28.76 -9.65 -10.68
C ASN A 306 28.70 -10.21 -9.26
N ARG A 307 28.00 -9.52 -8.35
CA ARG A 307 27.83 -9.97 -6.96
C ARG A 307 27.13 -11.32 -6.86
N ILE A 308 26.08 -11.56 -7.65
CA ILE A 308 25.34 -12.83 -7.64
C ILE A 308 26.20 -13.98 -8.19
N ARG A 309 26.98 -13.72 -9.23
CA ARG A 309 27.83 -14.74 -9.87
C ARG A 309 29.18 -14.96 -9.16
N GLY A 310 29.56 -14.08 -8.23
CA GLY A 310 30.89 -14.10 -7.64
C GLY A 310 31.99 -13.77 -8.65
N GLU A 311 31.66 -12.97 -9.67
CA GLU A 311 32.57 -12.56 -10.74
C GLU A 311 32.91 -11.07 -10.61
N GLU A 312 34.08 -10.66 -11.09
CA GLU A 312 34.48 -9.25 -11.19
C GLU A 312 34.62 -8.84 -12.67
N ARG A 313 33.53 -8.95 -13.44
CA ARG A 313 33.57 -8.50 -14.84
C ARG A 313 33.58 -6.98 -14.88
N HIS A 314 34.69 -6.42 -15.33
CA HIS A 314 34.80 -5.00 -15.59
C HIS A 314 34.11 -4.62 -16.90
N VAL A 315 33.26 -3.60 -16.85
CA VAL A 315 32.65 -2.98 -18.03
C VAL A 315 33.12 -1.53 -18.09
N PRO A 316 33.81 -1.12 -19.16
CA PRO A 316 34.26 0.26 -19.35
C PRO A 316 33.11 1.29 -19.33
N GLY A 317 33.41 2.52 -18.88
CA GLY A 317 32.41 3.57 -18.69
C GLY A 317 31.71 4.03 -19.99
N ASP A 318 32.46 4.05 -21.09
CA ASP A 318 32.01 4.37 -22.44
C ASP A 318 31.01 3.35 -22.99
N VAL A 319 31.10 2.08 -22.57
CA VAL A 319 30.11 1.04 -22.92
C VAL A 319 28.74 1.36 -22.31
N TYR A 320 28.70 1.78 -21.05
CA TYR A 320 27.44 2.21 -20.42
C TYR A 320 26.84 3.43 -21.12
N GLU A 321 27.69 4.38 -21.52
CA GLU A 321 27.23 5.56 -22.25
C GLU A 321 26.69 5.23 -23.63
N LEU A 322 27.38 4.38 -24.41
CA LEU A 322 26.94 3.93 -25.73
C LEU A 322 25.59 3.22 -25.63
N ALA A 323 25.47 2.29 -24.68
CA ALA A 323 24.25 1.58 -24.36
C ALA A 323 23.10 2.52 -24.01
N ALA A 324 23.35 3.50 -23.14
CA ALA A 324 22.36 4.47 -22.69
C ALA A 324 21.90 5.36 -23.84
N ARG A 325 22.83 5.89 -24.65
CA ARG A 325 22.50 6.70 -25.83
C ARG A 325 21.64 5.92 -26.84
N TYR A 326 21.98 4.66 -27.09
CA TYR A 326 21.18 3.82 -27.98
C TYR A 326 19.76 3.64 -27.45
N ALA A 327 19.60 3.26 -26.18
CA ALA A 327 18.29 3.10 -25.55
C ALA A 327 17.47 4.40 -25.57
N LEU A 328 18.06 5.54 -25.20
CA LEU A 328 17.43 6.86 -25.24
C LEU A 328 16.97 7.22 -26.66
N LYS A 329 17.78 6.92 -27.68
CA LYS A 329 17.42 7.18 -29.08
C LYS A 329 16.17 6.41 -29.51
N THR A 330 15.99 5.17 -29.03
CA THR A 330 14.77 4.40 -29.30
C THR A 330 13.52 4.93 -28.58
N ARG A 331 13.71 5.78 -27.56
CA ARG A 331 12.63 6.34 -26.72
C ARG A 331 12.24 7.75 -27.13
N GLU A 332 13.13 8.49 -27.79
CA GLU A 332 13.04 9.93 -28.09
C GLU A 332 11.71 10.33 -28.75
N GLU A 333 11.33 9.69 -29.86
CA GLU A 333 10.10 10.01 -30.59
C GLU A 333 8.83 9.80 -29.76
N SER A 334 8.86 8.84 -28.84
CA SER A 334 7.73 8.48 -28.00
C SER A 334 7.80 9.10 -26.60
N GLN A 335 8.81 9.92 -26.31
CA GLN A 335 9.10 10.45 -24.98
C GLN A 335 9.11 9.36 -23.88
N GLY A 336 9.68 8.19 -24.20
CA GLY A 336 9.78 7.06 -23.27
C GLY A 336 8.51 6.22 -23.10
N LEU A 337 7.42 6.53 -23.83
CA LEU A 337 6.21 5.69 -23.83
C LEU A 337 6.42 4.35 -24.55
N ARG A 338 7.36 4.31 -25.50
CA ARG A 338 7.80 3.14 -26.28
C ARG A 338 9.33 3.12 -26.39
N GLY A 339 9.88 2.05 -26.94
CA GLY A 339 11.32 1.87 -27.14
C GLY A 339 11.91 0.72 -26.33
N LEU A 340 13.24 0.62 -26.31
CA LEU A 340 13.95 -0.43 -25.58
C LEU A 340 13.81 -0.25 -24.07
N SER A 341 13.44 -1.32 -23.39
CA SER A 341 13.37 -1.36 -21.92
C SER A 341 14.78 -1.29 -21.32
N PRO A 342 14.97 -0.64 -20.15
CA PRO A 342 16.23 -0.72 -19.40
C PRO A 342 16.62 -2.18 -19.04
N ARG A 343 15.65 -3.10 -19.07
CA ARG A 343 15.87 -4.53 -18.84
C ARG A 343 16.51 -5.29 -19.99
N PHE A 344 16.76 -4.67 -21.15
CA PHE A 344 17.40 -5.42 -22.24
C PHE A 344 18.83 -5.91 -21.90
N PHE A 345 19.42 -5.37 -20.82
CA PHE A 345 20.71 -5.79 -20.26
C PHE A 345 20.63 -6.89 -19.19
N GLU A 346 19.43 -7.31 -18.75
CA GLU A 346 19.26 -8.49 -17.88
C GLU A 346 19.45 -9.78 -18.69
#